data_AF-A0A7W1M1F5-F1
#
_entry.id   AF-A0A7W1M1F5-F1
#
_cell.length_a   1.000
_cell.length_b   1.000
_cell.length_c   1.000
_cell.angle_alpha   90.00
_cell.angle_beta   90.00
_cell.angle_gamma   90.00
#
_symmetry.space_group_name_H-M   'P 1'
#
loop_
_entity.id
_entity.type
_entity.pdbx_description
1 polymer ?
#
loop_
_entity_poly.entity_id
_entity_poly.type
_entity_poly.pdbx_seq_one_letter_code
_entity_poly.pdbx_strand_id
1 'polypeptide(L)'
;MKSIQYTVRGVSPSLDAELRREAQMTGKPLNTLVVETLQRAKQPSSSVAHDDLDWFVGVDSPDAEQDSAQAWLDTMPAELA
;
A
#
# COMPACT_ATOMS: atom_id res chain seq x y z
N MET A 1 -8.10 31.16 -1.20
CA MET A 1 -7.52 30.51 -2.41
C MET A 1 -8.59 30.52 -3.49
N LYS A 2 -8.28 30.92 -4.74
CA LYS A 2 -9.26 30.84 -5.83
C LYS A 2 -9.44 29.37 -6.22
N SER A 3 -10.61 28.82 -5.94
CA SER A 3 -10.98 27.48 -6.41
C SER A 3 -11.35 27.55 -7.89
N ILE A 4 -10.76 26.69 -8.71
CA ILE A 4 -11.11 26.58 -10.13
C ILE A 4 -12.16 25.48 -10.26
N GLN A 5 -13.32 25.81 -10.82
CA GLN A 5 -14.36 24.83 -11.12
C GLN A 5 -14.22 24.31 -12.54
N TYR A 6 -14.26 22.98 -12.67
CA TYR A 6 -14.28 22.28 -13.94
C TYR A 6 -15.51 21.38 -14.04
N THR A 7 -16.10 21.29 -15.22
CA THR A 7 -17.12 20.27 -15.53
C THR A 7 -16.45 19.14 -16.31
N VAL A 8 -16.43 17.94 -15.74
CA VAL A 8 -15.98 16.74 -16.44
C VAL A 8 -17.16 16.19 -17.25
N ARG A 9 -17.00 16.09 -18.57
CA ARG A 9 -18.03 15.58 -19.50
C ARG A 9 -17.60 14.25 -20.09
N GLY A 10 -18.56 13.43 -20.53
CA GLY A 10 -18.28 12.13 -21.16
C GLY A 10 -17.85 11.04 -20.17
N VAL A 11 -18.22 11.16 -18.89
CA VAL A 11 -18.00 10.11 -17.90
C VAL A 11 -18.85 8.90 -18.27
N SER A 12 -18.23 7.73 -18.43
CA SER A 12 -18.98 6.51 -18.73
C SER A 12 -19.89 6.15 -17.54
N PRO A 13 -21.08 5.56 -17.79
CA PRO A 13 -21.96 5.14 -16.70
C PRO A 13 -21.30 4.17 -15.71
N SER A 14 -20.41 3.31 -16.22
CA SER A 14 -19.64 2.38 -15.40
C SER A 14 -18.66 3.09 -14.46
N LEU A 15 -18.00 4.15 -14.93
CA LEU A 15 -17.04 4.92 -14.12
C LEU A 15 -17.76 5.74 -13.05
N ASP A 16 -18.89 6.38 -13.38
CA ASP A 16 -19.70 7.11 -12.39
C ASP A 16 -20.21 6.18 -11.29
N ALA A 17 -20.71 4.99 -11.65
CA ALA A 17 -21.17 4.00 -10.70
C ALA A 17 -20.06 3.54 -9.74
N GLU A 18 -18.87 3.28 -10.28
CA GLU A 18 -17.70 2.86 -9.50
C GLU A 18 -17.24 3.98 -8.53
N LEU A 19 -17.13 5.21 -9.02
CA LEU A 19 -16.74 6.36 -8.18
C LEU A 19 -17.74 6.61 -7.04
N ARG A 20 -19.05 6.45 -7.31
CA ARG A 20 -20.07 6.57 -6.26
C ARG A 20 -19.99 5.46 -5.23
N ARG A 21 -19.73 4.22 -5.67
CA ARG A 21 -19.54 3.07 -4.76
C ARG A 21 -18.34 3.29 -3.85
N GLU A 22 -17.21 3.70 -4.43
CA GLU A 22 -15.98 3.98 -3.68
C GLU A 22 -16.17 5.15 -2.71
N ALA A 23 -16.87 6.21 -3.12
CA ALA A 23 -17.21 7.34 -2.24
C ALA A 23 -18.06 6.89 -1.04
N GLN A 24 -19.03 6.00 -1.25
CA GLN A 24 -19.84 5.42 -0.16
C GLN A 24 -19.00 4.57 0.79
N MET A 25 -18.13 3.70 0.26
CA MET A 25 -17.28 2.82 1.06
C MET A 25 -16.28 3.60 1.91
N THR A 26 -15.72 4.67 1.36
CA THR A 26 -14.70 5.49 2.04
C THR A 26 -15.29 6.59 2.91
N GLY A 27 -16.60 6.83 2.84
CA GLY A 27 -17.28 7.93 3.52
C GLY A 27 -16.87 9.31 3.00
N LYS A 28 -16.24 9.39 1.82
CA LYS A 28 -15.75 10.65 1.24
C LYS A 28 -16.79 11.29 0.30
N PRO A 29 -16.83 12.63 0.22
CA PRO A 29 -17.60 13.30 -0.83
C PRO A 29 -17.08 12.91 -2.22
N LEU A 30 -17.99 12.69 -3.17
CA LEU A 30 -17.66 12.30 -4.55
C LEU A 30 -16.65 13.25 -5.20
N ASN A 31 -16.83 14.56 -5.04
CA ASN A 31 -15.93 15.57 -5.61
C ASN A 31 -14.50 15.43 -5.06
N THR A 32 -14.36 15.14 -3.77
CA THR A 32 -13.06 14.91 -3.13
C THR A 32 -12.39 13.68 -3.74
N LEU A 33 -13.12 12.58 -3.87
CA LEU A 33 -12.62 11.35 -4.48
C LEU A 33 -12.18 11.58 -5.93
N VAL A 34 -12.98 12.27 -6.74
CA VAL A 34 -12.64 12.57 -8.14
C VAL A 34 -11.34 13.36 -8.24
N VAL A 35 -11.14 14.37 -7.39
CA VAL A 35 -9.91 15.16 -7.36
C VAL A 35 -8.72 14.30 -6.91
N GLU A 36 -8.87 13.50 -5.86
CA GLU A 36 -7.82 12.57 -5.40
C GLU A 36 -7.41 11.59 -6.49
N THR A 37 -8.37 10.99 -7.19
CA THR A 37 -8.11 10.03 -8.27
C THR A 37 -7.40 10.70 -9.45
N LEU A 38 -7.82 11.91 -9.84
CA LEU A 38 -7.15 12.68 -10.88
C LEU A 38 -5.73 13.07 -10.47
N GLN A 39 -5.54 13.45 -9.20
CA GLN A 39 -4.23 13.77 -8.66
C GLN A 39 -3.32 12.55 -8.70
N ARG A 40 -3.74 11.38 -8.21
CA ARG A 40 -2.95 10.14 -8.30
C ARG A 40 -2.61 9.75 -9.74
N ALA A 41 -3.54 9.95 -10.68
CA ALA A 41 -3.36 9.57 -12.07
C ALA A 41 -2.43 10.50 -12.87
N LYS A 42 -2.36 11.80 -12.53
CA LYS A 42 -1.63 12.82 -13.30
C LYS A 42 -0.43 13.41 -12.58
N GLN A 43 -0.46 13.37 -11.26
CA GLN A 43 0.61 13.75 -10.37
C GLN A 43 0.85 12.53 -9.46
N PRO A 44 1.34 11.40 -10.01
CA PRO A 44 1.74 10.29 -9.16
C PRO A 44 2.70 10.88 -8.15
N SER A 45 2.30 10.85 -6.89
CA SER A 45 3.13 11.26 -5.77
C SER A 45 4.49 10.62 -6.02
N SER A 46 5.54 11.44 -6.08
CA SER A 46 6.93 11.00 -6.23
C SER A 46 7.12 9.65 -5.57
N SER A 47 7.68 8.68 -6.30
CA SER A 47 7.82 7.27 -5.89
C SER A 47 7.73 7.15 -4.38
N VAL A 48 6.59 6.66 -3.88
CA VAL A 48 6.49 6.35 -2.46
C VAL A 48 7.52 5.24 -2.24
N ALA A 49 8.70 5.65 -1.78
CA ALA A 49 9.73 4.75 -1.34
C ALA A 49 9.17 4.14 -0.07
N HIS A 50 8.71 2.89 -0.19
CA HIS A 50 8.19 2.11 0.92
C HIS A 50 9.39 1.58 1.72
N ASP A 51 10.15 2.50 2.30
CA ASP A 51 11.33 2.24 3.13
C ASP A 51 10.92 1.95 4.59
N ASP A 52 9.61 1.96 4.86
CA ASP A 52 8.99 1.71 6.16
C ASP A 52 9.00 0.24 6.57
N LEU A 53 9.47 -0.65 5.71
CA LEU A 53 9.67 -2.07 5.99
C LEU A 53 11.15 -2.49 5.97
N ASP A 54 12.09 -1.58 5.78
CA ASP A 54 13.53 -1.90 5.80
C ASP A 54 13.96 -2.44 7.17
N TRP A 55 13.28 -2.01 8.24
CA TRP A 55 13.48 -2.56 9.59
C TRP A 55 12.98 -4.00 9.75
N PHE A 56 12.11 -4.50 8.86
CA PHE A 56 11.60 -5.87 8.93
C PHE A 56 12.58 -6.87 8.27
N VAL A 57 13.42 -6.39 7.34
CA VAL A 57 14.37 -7.23 6.63
C VAL A 57 15.74 -7.18 7.33
N GLY A 58 16.05 -8.24 8.08
CA GLY A 58 17.40 -8.42 8.67
C GLY A 58 17.57 -7.94 10.11
N VAL A 59 16.49 -7.61 10.82
CA VAL A 59 16.54 -7.50 12.29
C VAL A 59 16.56 -8.89 12.87
N ASP A 60 17.76 -9.46 12.94
CA ASP A 60 18.06 -10.61 13.80
C ASP A 60 18.18 -10.05 15.22
N SER A 61 17.06 -9.99 15.93
CA SER A 61 17.10 -9.70 17.36
C SER A 61 17.68 -10.92 18.04
N PRO A 62 18.74 -10.79 18.87
CA PRO A 62 19.31 -11.93 19.56
C PRO A 62 18.26 -12.55 20.46
N ASP A 63 17.73 -13.70 20.04
CA ASP A 63 16.78 -14.50 20.76
C ASP A 63 17.48 -15.81 21.15
N ALA A 64 17.72 -15.95 22.45
CA ALA A 64 18.43 -17.10 23.01
C ALA A 64 17.73 -18.43 22.69
N GLU A 65 16.40 -18.42 22.50
CA GLU A 65 15.66 -19.61 22.10
C GLU A 65 15.94 -19.95 20.64
N GLN A 66 15.91 -18.97 19.74
CA GLN A 66 16.24 -19.13 18.32
C GLN A 66 17.69 -19.60 18.14
N ASP A 67 18.64 -19.00 18.85
CA ASP A 67 20.06 -19.38 18.82
C ASP A 67 20.27 -20.84 19.26
N SER A 68 19.55 -21.27 20.31
CA SER A 68 19.63 -22.65 20.81
C SER A 68 19.05 -23.68 19.83
N ALA A 69 17.96 -23.32 19.15
CA ALA A 69 17.33 -24.17 18.15
C ALA A 69 18.19 -24.28 16.89
N GLN A 70 18.82 -23.19 16.47
CA GLN A 70 19.74 -23.19 15.33
C GLN A 70 21.00 -24.02 15.63
N ALA A 71 21.58 -23.85 16.83
CA ALA A 71 22.72 -24.67 17.26
C ALA A 71 22.37 -26.16 17.30
N TRP A 72 21.13 -26.53 17.65
CA TRP A 72 20.68 -27.91 17.58
C TRP A 72 20.57 -28.41 16.13
N LEU A 73 20.01 -27.60 15.21
CA LEU A 73 19.95 -27.95 13.79
C LEU A 73 21.33 -28.16 13.17
N ASP A 74 22.30 -27.31 13.51
CA ASP A 74 23.67 -27.38 13.01
C ASP A 74 24.41 -28.65 13.47
N THR A 75 23.91 -29.33 14.51
CA THR A 75 24.44 -30.62 14.99
C THR A 75 23.81 -31.83 14.29
N MET A 76 22.80 -31.65 13.44
CA MET A 76 22.17 -32.78 12.76
C MET A 76 23.04 -33.30 11.60
N PRO A 77 23.25 -34.62 11.49
CA PRO A 77 24.00 -35.21 10.39
C PRO A 77 23.27 -35.01 9.06
N ALA A 78 24.00 -34.58 8.03
CA ALA A 78 23.48 -34.22 6.70
C ALA A 78 22.85 -35.38 5.89
N GLU A 79 22.76 -36.58 6.45
CA GLU A 79 22.33 -37.82 5.77
C GLU A 79 20.79 -38.03 5.76
N LEU A 80 20.00 -36.99 6.07
CA LEU A 80 18.53 -37.02 5.95
C LEU A 80 17.97 -35.82 5.15
N ALA A 81 18.76 -35.29 4.21
CA ALA A 81 18.31 -34.30 3.22
C ALA A 81 17.90 -34.97 1.90
#